data_AF-A0A6L8EKZ8-F1
#
_entry.id   AF-A0A6L8EKZ8-F1
#
_cell.length_a   1.000
_cell.length_b   1.000
_cell.length_c   1.000
_cell.angle_alpha   90.00
_cell.angle_beta   90.00
_cell.angle_gamma   90.00
#
_symmetry.space_group_name_H-M   'P 1'
#
loop_
_entity.id
_entity.type
_entity.pdbx_description
1 polymer ?
#
loop_
_entity_poly.entity_id
_entity_poly.type
_entity_poly.pdbx_seq_one_letter_code
_entity_poly.pdbx_strand_id
1 'polypeptide(L)'
;MRFNQALVQGTLIKRYKRFLADVELDDGSIVTAHTPNTGSMLGCCEPGSPVWLSNSGNPKRKYALSWELVEAVPGVMVGINTGLPNKLIGEAIQNGTIKELQGYDIIREEVRYGAENSRIDLLLESGEKPDCYVEIKNVTLAREGIGYFPDAVSERGSKHLRELAQVVTEGKRAVICFCVQRKDVYEVRPADSIDKKYGATLRQAIDAGVEAVAWRAHVYTDEIRIDTELPVATTEI
;
A
#
# COMPACT_ATOMS: atom_id res chain seq x y z
N MET A 1 -1.93 -13.25 -1.76
CA MET A 1 -1.08 -13.89 -0.73
C MET A 1 -1.94 -14.51 0.36
N ARG A 2 -1.54 -15.67 0.87
CA ARG A 2 -2.20 -16.29 2.04
C ARG A 2 -1.40 -16.04 3.32
N PHE A 3 -2.09 -15.89 4.44
CA PHE A 3 -1.44 -15.89 5.74
C PHE A 3 -1.03 -17.31 6.10
N ASN A 4 0.25 -17.50 6.45
CA ASN A 4 0.79 -18.83 6.76
C ASN A 4 0.33 -19.36 8.14
N GLN A 5 -0.31 -18.51 8.94
CA GLN A 5 -0.83 -18.81 10.27
C GLN A 5 -2.16 -18.08 10.43
N ALA A 6 -3.05 -18.65 11.25
CA ALA A 6 -4.26 -17.96 11.65
C ALA A 6 -3.89 -16.66 12.38
N LEU A 7 -4.55 -15.57 12.01
CA LEU A 7 -4.36 -14.30 12.70
C LEU A 7 -5.08 -14.32 14.05
N VAL A 8 -4.43 -13.73 15.05
CA VAL A 8 -5.00 -13.54 16.39
C VAL A 8 -5.87 -12.29 16.36
N GLN A 9 -7.15 -12.44 16.65
CA GLN A 9 -8.08 -11.32 16.76
C GLN A 9 -7.92 -10.62 18.12
N GLY A 10 -8.19 -9.32 18.15
CA GLY A 10 -8.32 -8.55 19.38
C GLY A 10 -8.97 -7.19 19.13
N THR A 11 -9.04 -6.38 20.16
CA THR A 11 -9.59 -5.03 20.14
C THR A 11 -8.48 -4.02 20.39
N LEU A 12 -8.33 -3.04 19.50
CA LEU A 12 -7.31 -2.00 19.65
C LEU A 12 -7.60 -1.13 20.88
N ILE A 13 -6.66 -1.05 21.82
CA ILE A 13 -6.73 -0.10 22.93
C ILE A 13 -6.16 1.25 22.48
N LYS A 14 -4.94 1.23 21.92
CA LYS A 14 -4.28 2.44 21.41
C LYS A 14 -3.09 2.08 20.53
N ARG A 15 -2.82 2.92 19.54
CA ARG A 15 -1.54 2.98 18.82
C ARG A 15 -0.68 4.11 19.36
N TYR A 16 0.62 3.88 19.54
CA TYR A 16 1.54 4.88 20.07
C TYR A 16 2.96 4.68 19.53
N LYS A 17 3.77 5.75 19.61
CA LYS A 17 5.14 5.79 19.08
C LYS A 17 5.26 5.35 17.60
N ARG A 18 4.15 5.38 16.85
CA ARG A 18 4.00 4.89 15.45
C ARG A 18 4.12 3.38 15.25
N PHE A 19 5.02 2.72 15.97
CA PHE A 19 5.37 1.29 15.77
C PHE A 19 4.82 0.33 16.83
N LEU A 20 4.01 0.80 17.79
CA LEU A 20 3.41 -0.03 18.84
C LEU A 20 1.90 0.15 18.90
N ALA A 21 1.21 -0.94 19.20
CA ALA A 21 -0.19 -0.93 19.57
C ALA A 21 -0.42 -1.84 20.79
N ASP A 22 -1.20 -1.37 21.74
CA ASP A 22 -1.73 -2.23 22.80
C ASP A 22 -3.09 -2.75 22.36
N VAL A 23 -3.31 -4.06 22.48
CA VAL A 23 -4.49 -4.78 22.00
C VAL A 23 -4.98 -5.71 23.11
N GLU A 24 -6.29 -5.69 23.36
CA GLU A 24 -6.97 -6.64 24.24
C GLU A 24 -7.39 -7.86 23.43
N LEU A 25 -6.98 -9.06 23.85
CA LEU A 25 -7.34 -10.33 23.21
C LEU A 25 -8.67 -10.88 23.77
N ASP A 26 -9.22 -11.90 23.12
CA ASP A 26 -10.49 -12.52 23.52
C ASP A 26 -10.48 -13.12 24.94
N ASP A 27 -9.30 -13.47 25.47
CA ASP A 27 -9.14 -13.97 26.85
C ASP A 27 -9.01 -12.84 27.89
N GLY A 28 -9.12 -11.58 27.47
CA GLY A 28 -8.97 -10.37 28.30
C GLY A 28 -7.53 -9.97 28.56
N SER A 29 -6.54 -10.71 28.04
CA SER A 29 -5.13 -10.32 28.18
C SER A 29 -4.79 -9.14 27.27
N ILE A 30 -3.90 -8.26 27.75
CA ILE A 30 -3.40 -7.12 26.98
C ILE A 30 -2.00 -7.46 26.46
N VAL A 31 -1.84 -7.36 25.14
CA VAL A 31 -0.56 -7.58 24.46
C VAL A 31 -0.10 -6.30 23.77
N THR A 32 1.21 -6.11 23.69
CA THR A 32 1.82 -5.08 22.83
C THR A 32 2.24 -5.71 21.50
N ALA A 33 1.64 -5.26 20.41
CA ALA A 33 1.96 -5.65 19.05
C ALA A 33 2.83 -4.60 18.35
N HIS A 34 3.68 -5.07 17.43
CA HIS A 34 4.38 -4.21 16.48
C HIS A 34 3.39 -3.68 15.44
N THR A 35 3.50 -2.39 15.08
CA THR A 35 2.74 -1.79 13.98
C THR A 35 3.64 -1.62 12.74
N PRO A 36 3.48 -2.45 11.69
CA PRO A 36 4.29 -2.41 10.46
C PRO A 36 3.86 -1.29 9.49
N ASN A 37 3.46 -0.15 10.04
CA ASN A 37 3.05 1.04 9.31
C ASN A 37 3.51 2.27 10.09
N THR A 38 4.36 3.07 9.48
CA THR A 38 4.93 4.28 10.09
C THR A 38 4.14 5.55 9.75
N GLY A 39 3.17 5.46 8.85
CA GLY A 39 2.27 6.53 8.43
C GLY A 39 1.26 6.91 9.51
N SER A 40 0.35 7.83 9.17
CA SER A 40 -0.63 8.33 10.14
C SER A 40 -1.64 7.24 10.52
N MET A 41 -1.94 6.32 9.59
CA MET A 41 -3.04 5.35 9.70
C MET A 41 -4.39 6.04 9.96
N LEU A 42 -4.58 7.23 9.37
CA LEU A 42 -5.81 7.99 9.50
C LEU A 42 -7.02 7.14 9.04
N GLY A 43 -7.98 6.93 9.93
CA GLY A 43 -9.15 6.07 9.68
C GLY A 43 -8.87 4.57 9.81
N CYS A 44 -7.75 4.17 10.42
CA CYS A 44 -7.33 2.77 10.56
C CYS A 44 -6.71 2.47 11.94
N CYS A 45 -6.85 3.37 12.93
CA CYS A 45 -6.24 3.18 14.26
C CYS A 45 -7.08 3.73 15.42
N GLU A 46 -8.39 3.74 15.26
CA GLU A 46 -9.35 4.19 16.25
C GLU A 46 -9.43 3.19 17.42
N PRO A 47 -9.28 3.63 18.69
CA PRO A 47 -9.52 2.78 19.85
C PRO A 47 -10.90 2.12 19.81
N GLY A 48 -10.95 0.83 20.15
CA GLY A 48 -12.14 -0.01 20.06
C GLY A 48 -12.29 -0.76 18.74
N SER A 49 -11.48 -0.48 17.71
CA SER A 49 -11.57 -1.21 16.44
C SER A 49 -11.10 -2.67 16.58
N PRO A 50 -11.80 -3.63 15.94
CA PRO A 50 -11.31 -4.99 15.78
C PRO A 50 -10.02 -5.02 14.96
N VAL A 51 -9.04 -5.79 15.41
CA VAL A 51 -7.73 -5.93 14.78
C VAL A 51 -7.30 -7.39 14.69
N TRP A 52 -6.43 -7.69 13.73
CA TRP A 52 -5.85 -9.02 13.54
C TRP A 52 -4.34 -8.95 13.50
N LEU A 53 -3.73 -9.83 14.28
CA LEU A 53 -2.29 -9.87 14.54
C LEU A 53 -1.69 -11.16 13.99
N SER A 54 -0.58 -11.08 13.27
CA SER A 54 0.24 -12.25 12.95
C SER A 54 1.18 -12.55 14.11
N ASN A 55 1.51 -13.84 14.31
CA ASN A 55 2.57 -14.24 15.21
C ASN A 55 3.83 -14.58 14.41
N SER A 56 4.93 -13.88 14.70
CA SER A 56 6.21 -14.11 14.02
C SER A 56 6.84 -15.48 14.30
N GLY A 57 6.45 -16.14 15.40
CA GLY A 57 7.04 -17.39 15.87
C GLY A 57 8.53 -17.28 16.24
N ASN A 58 9.12 -16.09 16.18
CA ASN A 58 10.54 -15.87 16.40
C ASN A 58 10.79 -15.45 17.87
N PRO A 59 11.37 -16.32 18.71
CA PRO A 59 11.56 -16.05 20.13
C PRO A 59 12.56 -14.91 20.41
N LYS A 60 13.33 -14.47 19.40
CA LYS A 60 14.27 -13.35 19.53
C LYS A 60 13.59 -11.98 19.35
N ARG A 61 12.36 -11.93 18.84
CA ARG A 61 11.64 -10.66 18.66
C ARG A 61 11.13 -10.16 20.00
N LYS A 62 11.36 -8.86 20.26
CA LYS A 62 10.82 -8.18 21.45
C LYS A 62 9.28 -8.20 21.47
N TYR A 63 8.66 -8.02 20.30
CA TYR A 63 7.21 -8.12 20.12
C TYR A 63 6.93 -9.25 19.14
N ALA A 64 6.37 -10.35 19.65
CA ALA A 64 6.09 -11.54 18.85
C ALA A 64 4.97 -11.31 17.83
N LEU A 65 4.01 -10.45 18.18
CA LEU A 65 2.83 -10.13 17.39
C LEU A 65 3.05 -8.90 16.51
N SER A 66 2.56 -8.93 15.27
CA SER A 66 2.52 -7.78 14.35
C SER A 66 1.10 -7.53 13.88
N TRP A 67 0.68 -6.28 13.87
CA TRP A 67 -0.66 -5.88 13.44
C TRP A 67 -0.75 -5.91 11.91
N GLU A 68 -1.65 -6.73 11.38
CA GLU A 68 -1.81 -6.95 9.93
C GLU A 68 -3.05 -6.24 9.38
N LEU A 69 -4.20 -6.42 10.04
CA LEU A 69 -5.50 -5.96 9.57
C LEU A 69 -6.25 -5.19 10.65
N VAL A 70 -7.11 -4.29 10.22
CA VAL A 70 -8.10 -3.61 11.07
C VAL A 70 -9.45 -3.63 10.37
N GLU A 71 -10.53 -3.72 11.14
CA GLU A 71 -11.87 -3.40 10.66
C GLU A 71 -12.09 -1.91 10.88
N ALA A 72 -11.87 -1.12 9.84
CA ALA A 72 -11.87 0.35 9.93
C ALA A 72 -13.28 0.93 10.13
N VAL A 73 -14.27 0.28 9.52
CA VAL A 73 -15.71 0.52 9.70
C VAL A 73 -16.43 -0.82 9.65
N PRO A 74 -17.67 -0.94 10.18
CA PRO A 74 -18.37 -2.21 10.26
C PRO A 74 -18.40 -2.98 8.93
N GLY A 75 -17.86 -4.19 8.96
CA GLY A 75 -17.75 -5.11 7.83
C GLY A 75 -16.64 -4.80 6.81
N VAL A 76 -15.78 -3.80 7.04
CA VAL A 76 -14.71 -3.40 6.10
C VAL A 76 -13.34 -3.68 6.70
N MET A 77 -12.74 -4.77 6.25
CA MET A 77 -11.35 -5.13 6.54
C MET A 77 -10.38 -4.28 5.72
N VAL A 78 -9.32 -3.80 6.38
CA VAL A 78 -8.26 -2.99 5.79
C VAL A 78 -6.90 -3.61 6.08
N GLY A 79 -6.08 -3.80 5.05
CA GLY A 79 -4.68 -4.24 5.18
C GLY A 79 -3.76 -3.06 5.53
N ILE A 80 -3.25 -3.03 6.75
CA ILE A 80 -2.44 -1.89 7.25
C ILE A 80 -0.94 -2.12 7.15
N ASN A 81 -0.49 -3.36 6.97
CA ASN A 81 0.92 -3.69 6.87
C ASN A 81 1.52 -3.20 5.55
N THR A 82 2.32 -2.14 5.63
CA THR A 82 2.95 -1.50 4.47
C THR A 82 4.08 -2.32 3.83
N GLY A 83 4.45 -3.45 4.41
CA GLY A 83 5.38 -4.41 3.80
C GLY A 83 4.71 -5.40 2.83
N LEU A 84 3.38 -5.45 2.75
CA LEU A 84 2.64 -6.37 1.89
C LEU A 84 2.36 -5.88 0.46
N PRO A 85 2.16 -4.58 0.17
CA PRO A 85 1.79 -4.11 -1.17
C PRO A 85 2.70 -4.59 -2.30
N ASN A 86 4.03 -4.57 -2.13
CA ASN A 86 4.97 -5.02 -3.16
C ASN A 86 4.73 -6.49 -3.54
N LYS A 87 4.56 -7.35 -2.54
CA LYS A 87 4.21 -8.77 -2.74
C LYS A 87 2.84 -8.93 -3.39
N LEU A 88 1.84 -8.18 -2.95
CA LEU A 88 0.47 -8.28 -3.47
C LEU A 88 0.39 -7.91 -4.96
N ILE A 89 1.00 -6.79 -5.33
CA ILE A 89 1.06 -6.33 -6.72
C ILE A 89 1.95 -7.26 -7.54
N GLY A 90 3.10 -7.69 -7.01
CA GLY A 90 3.98 -8.67 -7.67
C GLY A 90 3.26 -9.98 -8.00
N GLU A 91 2.54 -10.57 -7.03
CA GLU A 91 1.72 -11.77 -7.25
C GLU A 91 0.61 -11.53 -8.31
N ALA A 92 -0.01 -10.34 -8.32
CA ALA A 92 -1.06 -9.97 -9.26
C ALA A 92 -0.56 -9.71 -10.69
N ILE A 93 0.69 -9.26 -10.83
CA ILE A 93 1.37 -9.19 -12.12
C ILE A 93 1.68 -10.62 -12.59
N GLN A 94 2.29 -11.44 -11.74
CA GLN A 94 2.71 -12.81 -12.10
C GLN A 94 1.54 -13.72 -12.50
N ASN A 95 0.37 -13.56 -11.87
CA ASN A 95 -0.81 -14.38 -12.15
C ASN A 95 -1.72 -13.83 -13.27
N GLY A 96 -1.33 -12.72 -13.92
CA GLY A 96 -2.09 -12.13 -15.02
C GLY A 96 -3.29 -11.26 -14.62
N THR A 97 -3.48 -10.96 -13.33
CA THR A 97 -4.58 -10.09 -12.87
C THR A 97 -4.41 -8.66 -13.38
N ILE A 98 -3.20 -8.10 -13.23
CA ILE A 98 -2.89 -6.73 -13.68
C ILE A 98 -2.47 -6.80 -15.15
N LYS A 99 -3.39 -6.53 -16.06
CA LYS A 99 -3.22 -6.75 -17.50
C LYS A 99 -2.23 -5.78 -18.15
N GLU A 100 -2.18 -4.54 -17.65
CA GLU A 100 -1.37 -3.45 -18.19
C GLU A 100 0.13 -3.69 -17.95
N LEU A 101 0.48 -4.56 -17.00
CA LEU A 101 1.85 -4.89 -16.61
C LEU A 101 2.29 -6.28 -17.11
N GLN A 102 1.59 -6.86 -18.09
CA GLN A 102 1.93 -8.16 -18.68
C GLN A 102 2.99 -8.09 -19.79
N GLY A 103 3.57 -9.25 -20.09
CA GLY A 103 4.57 -9.43 -21.14
C GLY A 103 5.94 -8.86 -20.78
N TYR A 104 6.31 -8.99 -19.50
CA TYR A 104 7.66 -8.82 -19.00
C TYR A 104 8.18 -10.17 -18.50
N ASP A 105 9.47 -10.44 -18.73
CA ASP A 105 10.09 -11.75 -18.46
C ASP A 105 10.65 -11.83 -17.04
N ILE A 106 11.07 -10.69 -16.49
CA ILE A 106 11.77 -10.58 -15.21
C ILE A 106 11.06 -9.53 -14.35
N ILE A 107 10.89 -9.84 -13.07
CA ILE A 107 10.43 -8.91 -12.03
C ILE A 107 11.52 -8.85 -10.96
N ARG A 108 12.07 -7.66 -10.73
CA ARG A 108 13.04 -7.40 -9.65
C ARG A 108 12.45 -6.44 -8.64
N GLU A 109 12.68 -6.71 -7.37
CA GLU A 109 12.18 -5.87 -6.27
C GLU A 109 13.29 -4.93 -5.76
N GLU A 110 12.90 -3.76 -5.25
CA GLU A 110 13.76 -2.84 -4.48
C GLU A 110 15.03 -2.36 -5.24
N VAL A 111 14.91 -2.13 -6.54
CA VAL A 111 16.04 -1.75 -7.40
C VAL A 111 16.37 -0.27 -7.23
N ARG A 112 17.65 0.07 -7.00
CA ARG A 112 18.08 1.48 -6.92
C ARG A 112 18.00 2.16 -8.29
N TYR A 113 17.48 3.38 -8.32
CA TYR A 113 17.35 4.18 -9.54
C TYR A 113 17.32 5.68 -9.24
N GLY A 114 17.34 6.48 -10.31
CA GLY A 114 17.19 7.92 -10.26
C GLY A 114 18.44 8.65 -9.77
N ALA A 115 18.48 9.96 -10.02
CA ALA A 115 19.55 10.84 -9.58
C ALA A 115 19.53 11.10 -8.06
N GLU A 116 18.37 10.92 -7.41
CA GLU A 116 18.21 11.16 -5.98
C GLU A 116 18.35 9.85 -5.14
N ASN A 117 18.86 8.76 -5.72
CA ASN A 117 19.17 7.47 -5.06
C ASN A 117 17.96 6.82 -4.36
N SER A 118 16.80 6.85 -5.01
CA SER A 118 15.61 6.11 -4.56
C SER A 118 15.68 4.63 -4.93
N ARG A 119 14.70 3.86 -4.44
CA ARG A 119 14.48 2.46 -4.82
C ARG A 119 13.09 2.35 -5.41
N ILE A 120 12.99 1.72 -6.57
CA ILE A 120 11.71 1.39 -7.19
C ILE A 120 11.22 0.09 -6.55
N ASP A 121 9.91 0.01 -6.30
CA ASP A 121 9.32 -1.16 -5.67
C ASP A 121 9.46 -2.38 -6.57
N LEU A 122 9.08 -2.27 -7.84
CA LEU A 122 9.28 -3.30 -8.86
C LEU A 122 9.91 -2.72 -10.14
N LEU A 123 10.86 -3.44 -10.71
CA LEU A 123 11.39 -3.23 -12.06
C LEU A 123 11.01 -4.43 -12.92
N LEU A 124 10.23 -4.19 -13.97
CA LEU A 124 9.84 -5.21 -14.95
C LEU A 124 10.71 -5.08 -16.20
N GLU A 125 11.37 -6.15 -16.60
CA GLU A 125 12.33 -6.15 -17.72
C GLU A 125 11.90 -7.16 -18.80
N SER A 126 12.15 -6.84 -20.06
CA SER A 126 11.92 -7.73 -21.20
C SER A 126 12.91 -7.43 -22.32
N GLY A 127 13.23 -8.43 -23.15
CA GLY A 127 14.00 -8.21 -24.37
C GLY A 127 13.24 -7.47 -25.48
N GLU A 128 11.91 -7.38 -25.37
CA GLU A 128 11.03 -6.85 -26.43
C GLU A 128 10.38 -5.50 -26.07
N LYS A 129 10.44 -5.09 -24.79
CA LYS A 129 9.79 -3.88 -24.28
C LYS A 129 10.78 -3.03 -23.48
N PRO A 130 10.59 -1.70 -23.42
CA PRO A 130 11.31 -0.87 -22.48
C PRO A 130 11.05 -1.32 -21.03
N ASP A 131 12.10 -1.26 -20.20
CA ASP A 131 11.98 -1.51 -18.76
C ASP A 131 10.85 -0.67 -18.15
N CYS A 132 10.07 -1.28 -17.26
CA CYS A 132 8.96 -0.65 -16.58
C CYS A 132 9.23 -0.52 -15.08
N TYR A 133 9.31 0.73 -14.62
CA TYR A 133 9.49 1.09 -13.22
C TYR A 133 8.13 1.25 -12.56
N VAL A 134 7.82 0.40 -11.60
CA VAL A 134 6.53 0.42 -10.90
C VAL A 134 6.74 0.81 -9.44
N GLU A 135 6.23 1.97 -9.08
CA GLU A 135 6.16 2.46 -7.70
C GLU A 135 4.79 2.10 -7.12
N ILE A 136 4.74 1.55 -5.92
CA ILE A 136 3.53 1.05 -5.29
C ILE A 136 3.18 1.89 -4.06
N LYS A 137 1.93 2.36 -3.99
CA LYS A 137 1.39 3.10 -2.84
C LYS A 137 0.26 2.33 -2.19
N ASN A 138 0.38 2.09 -0.88
CA ASN A 138 -0.73 1.54 -0.11
C ASN A 138 -1.77 2.62 0.16
N VAL A 139 -3.02 2.39 -0.23
CA VAL A 139 -4.14 3.31 0.00
C VAL A 139 -5.07 2.72 1.05
N THR A 140 -5.08 3.33 2.23
CA THR A 140 -5.94 2.92 3.36
C THR A 140 -6.92 4.01 3.77
N LEU A 141 -6.59 5.29 3.56
CA LEU A 141 -7.50 6.40 3.81
C LEU A 141 -8.64 6.37 2.79
N ALA A 142 -9.89 6.40 3.27
CA ALA A 142 -11.05 6.54 2.40
C ALA A 142 -12.16 7.38 3.02
N ARG A 143 -12.94 8.04 2.16
CA ARG A 143 -14.15 8.77 2.51
C ARG A 143 -15.17 8.58 1.38
N GLU A 144 -16.40 8.24 1.72
CA GLU A 144 -17.53 8.18 0.77
C GLU A 144 -17.25 7.33 -0.48
N GLY A 145 -16.55 6.20 -0.32
CA GLY A 145 -16.21 5.31 -1.43
C GLY A 145 -14.98 5.70 -2.25
N ILE A 146 -14.31 6.79 -1.88
CA ILE A 146 -13.09 7.27 -2.54
C ILE A 146 -11.87 6.99 -1.66
N GLY A 147 -10.84 6.39 -2.23
CA GLY A 147 -9.54 6.18 -1.61
C GLY A 147 -8.63 7.38 -1.87
N TYR A 148 -7.88 7.79 -0.84
CA TYR A 148 -7.03 8.97 -0.90
C TYR A 148 -5.58 8.64 -0.57
N PHE A 149 -4.65 9.25 -1.32
CA PHE A 149 -3.23 9.20 -0.99
C PHE A 149 -2.56 10.57 -1.19
N PRO A 150 -1.67 11.01 -0.28
CA PRO A 150 -1.27 10.33 0.96
C PRO A 150 -2.23 10.61 2.13
N ASP A 151 -2.05 9.90 3.25
CA ASP A 151 -2.77 10.12 4.51
C ASP A 151 -2.08 11.15 5.44
N ALA A 152 -0.88 11.61 5.07
CA ALA A 152 -0.12 12.70 5.68
C ALA A 152 0.84 13.32 4.66
N VAL A 153 1.36 14.52 4.92
CA VAL A 153 2.37 15.17 4.06
C VAL A 153 3.56 14.23 3.80
N SER A 154 3.88 14.02 2.52
CA SER A 154 4.87 13.04 2.05
C SER A 154 5.82 13.64 1.02
N GLU A 155 6.89 14.27 1.52
CA GLU A 155 7.99 14.75 0.68
C GLU A 155 8.64 13.61 -0.12
N ARG A 156 8.75 12.43 0.50
CA ARG A 156 9.25 11.21 -0.15
C ARG A 156 8.34 10.76 -1.29
N GLY A 157 7.02 10.82 -1.12
CA GLY A 157 6.08 10.50 -2.19
C GLY A 157 6.25 11.43 -3.39
N SER A 158 6.33 12.74 -3.13
CA SER A 158 6.58 13.74 -4.18
C SER A 158 7.94 13.55 -4.87
N LYS A 159 8.97 13.14 -4.12
CA LYS A 159 10.28 12.81 -4.67
C LYS A 159 10.23 11.66 -5.67
N HIS A 160 9.61 10.54 -5.29
CA HIS A 160 9.51 9.37 -6.15
C HIS A 160 8.73 9.68 -7.44
N LEU A 161 7.68 10.50 -7.38
CA LEU A 161 6.95 10.93 -8.59
C LEU A 161 7.82 11.72 -9.58
N ARG A 162 8.72 12.59 -9.10
CA ARG A 162 9.68 13.29 -9.97
C ARG A 162 10.68 12.34 -10.60
N GLU A 163 11.14 11.33 -9.86
CA GLU A 163 12.03 10.31 -10.40
C GLU A 163 11.34 9.42 -11.43
N LEU A 164 10.06 9.07 -11.24
CA LEU A 164 9.27 8.39 -12.28
C LEU A 164 9.13 9.24 -13.54
N ALA A 165 8.86 10.53 -13.40
CA ALA A 165 8.82 11.42 -14.57
C ALA A 165 10.17 11.45 -15.30
N GLN A 166 11.28 11.43 -14.57
CA GLN A 166 12.62 11.32 -15.16
C GLN A 166 12.87 9.96 -15.85
N VAL A 167 12.33 8.86 -15.33
CA VAL A 167 12.37 7.56 -16.02
C VAL A 167 11.67 7.63 -17.39
N VAL A 168 10.55 8.36 -17.48
CA VAL A 168 9.85 8.56 -18.75
C VAL A 168 10.67 9.40 -19.73
N THR A 169 11.34 10.47 -19.27
CA THR A 169 12.20 11.28 -20.15
C THR A 169 13.41 10.50 -20.68
N GLU A 170 13.85 9.46 -19.96
CA GLU A 170 14.90 8.53 -20.38
C GLU A 170 14.41 7.47 -21.39
N GLY A 171 13.15 7.54 -21.82
CA GLY A 171 12.56 6.64 -22.82
C GLY A 171 12.13 5.28 -22.27
N LYS A 172 12.01 5.16 -20.95
CA LYS A 172 11.54 3.95 -20.26
C LYS A 172 10.09 4.12 -19.81
N ARG A 173 9.45 3.04 -19.38
CA ARG A 173 8.07 3.08 -18.87
C ARG A 173 8.07 3.30 -17.37
N ALA A 174 7.15 4.12 -16.87
CA ALA A 174 7.00 4.39 -15.44
C ALA A 174 5.53 4.33 -15.04
N VAL A 175 5.25 3.66 -13.92
CA VAL A 175 3.90 3.41 -13.43
C VAL A 175 3.84 3.72 -11.93
N ILE A 176 2.84 4.50 -11.51
CA ILE A 176 2.43 4.60 -10.11
C ILE A 176 1.21 3.69 -9.91
N CYS A 177 1.34 2.70 -9.03
CA CYS A 177 0.33 1.69 -8.76
C CYS A 177 -0.23 1.88 -7.33
N PHE A 178 -1.51 2.23 -7.24
CA PHE A 178 -2.21 2.34 -5.96
C PHE A 178 -2.80 0.99 -5.55
N CYS A 179 -2.23 0.38 -4.53
CA CYS A 179 -2.72 -0.85 -3.90
C CYS A 179 -3.77 -0.49 -2.84
N VAL A 180 -5.05 -0.70 -3.17
CA VAL A 180 -6.19 -0.35 -2.32
C VAL A 180 -6.61 -1.58 -1.52
N GLN A 181 -6.13 -1.70 -0.29
CA GLN A 181 -6.41 -2.85 0.58
C GLN A 181 -7.69 -2.65 1.40
N ARG A 182 -8.81 -2.30 0.75
CA ARG A 182 -10.15 -2.19 1.38
C ARG A 182 -11.25 -2.28 0.32
N LYS A 183 -12.34 -2.99 0.63
CA LYS A 183 -13.37 -3.36 -0.36
C LYS A 183 -14.34 -2.23 -0.73
N ASP A 184 -14.46 -1.22 0.13
CA ASP A 184 -15.44 -0.13 0.07
C ASP A 184 -14.96 1.08 -0.75
N VAL A 185 -13.82 0.97 -1.43
CA VAL A 185 -13.30 2.01 -2.33
C VAL A 185 -13.60 1.64 -3.79
N TYR A 186 -14.00 2.62 -4.58
CA TYR A 186 -14.37 2.48 -5.99
C TYR A 186 -13.58 3.41 -6.92
N GLU A 187 -12.80 4.33 -6.38
CA GLU A 187 -11.95 5.27 -7.13
C GLU A 187 -10.80 5.74 -6.22
N VAL A 188 -9.64 6.07 -6.81
CA VAL A 188 -8.51 6.66 -6.10
C VAL A 188 -8.26 8.09 -6.55
N ARG A 189 -7.97 8.97 -5.58
CA ARG A 189 -7.61 10.38 -5.79
C ARG A 189 -6.38 10.81 -4.99
N PRO A 190 -5.65 11.83 -5.46
CA PRO A 190 -4.71 12.52 -4.59
C PRO A 190 -5.45 13.23 -3.45
N ALA A 191 -4.88 13.23 -2.25
CA ALA A 191 -5.38 13.98 -1.11
C ALA A 191 -4.82 15.42 -1.11
N ASP A 192 -5.25 16.29 -2.02
CA ASP A 192 -4.78 17.67 -2.13
C ASP A 192 -4.95 18.49 -0.82
N SER A 193 -5.98 18.16 -0.03
CA SER A 193 -6.32 18.74 1.27
C SER A 193 -5.34 18.35 2.38
N ILE A 194 -4.61 17.25 2.19
CA ILE A 194 -3.57 16.75 3.09
C ILE A 194 -2.18 17.14 2.58
N ASP A 195 -1.92 16.90 1.29
CA ASP A 195 -0.65 17.20 0.63
C ASP A 195 -0.87 17.73 -0.80
N LYS A 196 -1.15 19.03 -0.89
CA LYS A 196 -1.29 19.76 -2.16
C LYS A 196 -0.06 19.63 -3.06
N LYS A 197 1.14 19.50 -2.48
CA LYS A 197 2.39 19.36 -3.25
C LYS A 197 2.45 17.99 -3.91
N TYR A 198 2.10 16.93 -3.18
CA TYR A 198 2.00 15.59 -3.75
C TYR A 198 1.01 15.54 -4.92
N GLY A 199 -0.22 16.03 -4.72
CA GLY A 199 -1.22 15.99 -5.79
C GLY A 199 -0.80 16.82 -7.02
N ALA A 200 -0.19 17.99 -6.83
CA ALA A 200 0.38 18.76 -7.94
C ALA A 200 1.49 18.01 -8.67
N THR A 201 2.36 17.33 -7.93
CA THR A 201 3.45 16.52 -8.50
C THR A 201 2.92 15.29 -9.24
N LEU A 202 1.84 14.67 -8.75
CA LEU A 202 1.19 13.52 -9.40
C LEU A 202 0.65 13.94 -10.77
N ARG A 203 -0.06 15.06 -10.84
CA ARG A 203 -0.56 15.63 -12.10
C ARG A 203 0.60 15.89 -13.08
N GLN A 204 1.67 16.55 -12.62
CA GLN A 204 2.86 16.79 -13.45
C GLN A 204 3.53 15.50 -13.95
N ALA A 205 3.60 14.45 -13.11
CA ALA A 205 4.16 13.16 -13.51
C ALA A 205 3.30 12.47 -14.58
N ILE A 206 1.97 12.50 -14.41
CA ILE A 206 1.03 11.96 -15.40
C ILE A 206 1.11 12.73 -16.72
N ASP A 207 1.17 14.06 -16.68
CA ASP A 207 1.35 14.91 -17.86
C ASP A 207 2.67 14.63 -18.58
N ALA A 208 3.70 14.21 -17.85
CA ALA A 208 5.00 13.79 -18.39
C ALA A 208 5.00 12.35 -18.97
N GLY A 209 3.91 11.59 -18.81
CA GLY A 209 3.74 10.24 -19.33
C GLY A 209 3.86 9.10 -18.31
N VAL A 210 3.89 9.40 -17.01
CA VAL A 210 3.79 8.35 -15.97
C VAL A 210 2.37 7.81 -15.93
N GLU A 211 2.21 6.51 -16.07
CA GLU A 211 0.90 5.86 -16.01
C GLU A 211 0.44 5.72 -14.56
N ALA A 212 -0.83 6.00 -14.27
CA ALA A 212 -1.42 5.82 -12.95
C ALA A 212 -2.50 4.74 -12.99
N VAL A 213 -2.33 3.70 -12.16
CA VAL A 213 -3.28 2.59 -12.06
C VAL A 213 -3.64 2.35 -10.60
N ALA A 214 -4.86 1.89 -10.34
CA ALA A 214 -5.30 1.51 -9.00
C ALA A 214 -5.93 0.13 -9.02
N TRP A 215 -5.60 -0.67 -8.02
CA TRP A 215 -6.06 -2.04 -7.91
C TRP A 215 -6.51 -2.34 -6.48
N ARG A 216 -7.75 -2.80 -6.36
CA ARG A 216 -8.37 -3.15 -5.10
C ARG A 216 -8.13 -4.60 -4.73
N ALA A 217 -7.81 -4.82 -3.47
CA ALA A 217 -7.71 -6.14 -2.88
C ALA A 217 -9.02 -6.56 -2.19
N HIS A 218 -9.34 -7.84 -2.27
CA HIS A 218 -10.14 -8.49 -1.23
C HIS A 218 -9.25 -8.75 -0.02
N VAL A 219 -9.75 -8.39 1.16
CA VAL A 219 -9.01 -8.52 2.42
C VAL A 219 -9.81 -9.42 3.35
N TYR A 220 -9.27 -10.61 3.61
CA TYR A 220 -9.79 -11.58 4.55
C TYR A 220 -8.69 -11.97 5.55
N THR A 221 -9.07 -12.68 6.62
CA THR A 221 -8.14 -13.09 7.69
C THR A 221 -7.22 -14.25 7.28
N ASP A 222 -7.52 -14.94 6.18
CA ASP A 222 -6.74 -16.04 5.60
C ASP A 222 -6.02 -15.64 4.30
N GLU A 223 -6.53 -14.65 3.56
CA GLU A 223 -5.99 -14.20 2.27
C GLU A 223 -6.17 -12.69 2.04
N ILE A 224 -5.15 -12.07 1.45
CA ILE A 224 -5.28 -10.78 0.77
C ILE A 224 -4.97 -10.99 -0.72
N ARG A 225 -5.87 -10.58 -1.61
CA ARG A 225 -5.72 -10.80 -3.05
C ARG A 225 -6.19 -9.60 -3.85
N ILE A 226 -5.33 -9.09 -4.74
CA ILE A 226 -5.66 -8.09 -5.74
C ILE A 226 -6.68 -8.65 -6.74
N ASP A 227 -7.68 -7.87 -7.11
CA ASP A 227 -8.81 -8.37 -7.89
C ASP A 227 -9.41 -7.35 -8.86
N THR A 228 -9.79 -6.16 -8.37
CA THR A 228 -10.57 -5.20 -9.17
C THR A 228 -9.72 -3.99 -9.55
N GLU A 229 -9.62 -3.67 -10.85
CA GLU A 229 -9.09 -2.39 -11.30
C GLU A 229 -10.05 -1.25 -10.88
N LEU A 230 -9.49 -0.12 -10.45
CA LEU A 230 -10.25 1.06 -10.09
C LEU A 230 -9.80 2.27 -10.93
N PRO A 231 -10.72 3.20 -11.25
CA PRO A 231 -10.37 4.48 -11.83
C PRO A 231 -9.45 5.28 -10.90
N VAL A 232 -8.51 6.00 -11.51
CA VAL A 232 -7.68 7.01 -10.86
C VAL A 232 -8.08 8.38 -11.38
N ALA A 233 -8.57 9.24 -10.50
CA ALA A 233 -8.81 10.65 -10.80
C ALA A 233 -7.62 11.50 -10.33
N THR A 234 -7.31 12.57 -11.06
CA THR A 234 -6.10 13.38 -10.85
C THR A 234 -6.32 14.60 -9.94
N THR A 235 -7.54 14.80 -9.45
CA THR A 235 -7.94 15.90 -8.56
C THR A 235 -8.79 15.35 -7.41
N GLU A 236 -8.81 16.02 -6.26
CA GLU A 236 -9.56 15.58 -5.07
C GLU A 236 -11.09 15.82 -5.17
N ILE A 237 -11.53 16.64 -6.14
CA ILE A 237 -12.76 17.47 -6.25
C ILE A 237 -12.55 18.87 -5.67
#